data_AF-A0AAV1P5P8-F1
#
_entry.id   AF-A0AAV1P5P8-F1
#
_cell.length_a   1.000
_cell.length_b   1.000
_cell.length_c   1.000
_cell.angle_alpha   90.00
_cell.angle_beta   90.00
_cell.angle_gamma   90.00
#
_symmetry.space_group_name_H-M   'P 1'
#
loop_
_entity.id
_entity.type
_entity.pdbx_description
1 polymer ?
#
loop_
_entity_poly.entity_id
_entity_poly.type
_entity_poly.pdbx_seq_one_letter_code
_entity_poly.pdbx_strand_id
1 'polypeptide(L)'
;MTKLSEGAIEALSNGNGGNDAVLQLVNIRKIDGGNGPARFRVMMSDGQHSLSSFMLSTQLNFMAEENKLAPNCICILKRHVTNILKDGRRVVIILEIDIIKSAEDVGGRIGDPTPYSEGQNKGTKPAPNPVTRPPLQAQNTNEGNRGFNRDFGKKASSAMPSTPGGSSKVVPIASLNPYQSKWTIRARVTNKSSIRTWSNSRGDGKLFSMEIVDESGEIRVTGFNQEVDKFFSLIEVGKVYYISKGSLKIANKQYTSVKNDYEMTLNGDSSVIPCEDSCDVPMVQCDFVSISDLENREKDAIVDVIGVCKTVDEVTRLTTKTNREVSKRTLNLMDMSGKVVSVTLWGEEAEKFDGSGQPILAIKGAKLSDFGGRSLSASFSSTMMINPDIPEAYKLRGWYDSEGHAMDGQSLTEMKGGSGGGNTNWKALSDVKNEHLGHGDKADYYSCLATIVYLRKENCLYQACPSQDCNKKVVDQHNGMFRCEKCDKEFPNFKYRLILSANIADFGDNQWVTCFQESAEAILGQNAAYLGQLKESNEAAFDEIFQQANFNTFVFRTRVKLETYNDESRIKATVMDVKPVDHKDYCKRLIMNIRKMAAQ
;
A
#
# COMPACT_ATOMS: atom_id res chain seq x y z
N MET A 1 -13.51 25.24 27.26
CA MET A 1 -13.15 24.05 28.07
C MET A 1 -13.02 22.87 27.11
N THR A 2 -11.99 22.03 27.27
CA THR A 2 -11.90 20.79 26.47
C THR A 2 -12.92 19.82 27.05
N LYS A 3 -13.89 19.39 26.23
CA LYS A 3 -14.93 18.46 26.67
C LYS A 3 -14.39 17.03 26.66
N LEU A 4 -14.59 16.28 27.74
CA LEU A 4 -14.27 14.86 27.80
C LEU A 4 -15.28 14.04 26.98
N SER A 5 -14.84 12.89 26.46
CA SER A 5 -15.67 11.97 25.67
C SER A 5 -16.56 11.11 26.58
N GLU A 6 -17.66 11.67 27.06
CA GLU A 6 -18.63 10.99 27.94
C GLU A 6 -19.06 9.61 27.35
N GLY A 7 -19.00 8.55 28.16
CA GLY A 7 -19.33 7.17 27.76
C GLY A 7 -18.15 6.39 27.15
N ALA A 8 -16.99 7.03 26.95
CA ALA A 8 -15.82 6.37 26.40
C ALA A 8 -15.26 5.27 27.31
N ILE A 9 -15.35 5.40 28.63
CA ILE A 9 -14.84 4.37 29.55
C ILE A 9 -15.62 3.06 29.40
N GLU A 10 -16.94 3.13 29.27
CA GLU A 10 -17.81 1.98 29.03
C GLU A 10 -17.49 1.33 27.67
N ALA A 11 -17.39 2.14 26.61
CA ALA A 11 -17.08 1.65 25.27
C ALA A 11 -15.70 0.95 25.22
N LEU A 12 -14.67 1.57 25.82
CA LEU A 12 -13.30 1.03 25.88
C LEU A 12 -13.25 -0.27 26.69
N SER A 13 -13.95 -0.35 27.82
CA SER A 13 -14.03 -1.58 28.63
C SER A 13 -14.65 -2.71 27.83
N ASN A 14 -15.74 -2.44 27.09
CA ASN A 14 -16.43 -3.45 26.30
C ASN A 14 -15.70 -3.86 25.01
N GLY A 15 -14.58 -3.18 24.68
CA GLY A 15 -13.83 -3.41 23.44
C GLY A 15 -14.47 -2.76 22.19
N ASN A 16 -15.46 -1.90 22.38
CA ASN A 16 -16.13 -1.11 21.34
C ASN A 16 -15.66 0.35 21.32
N GLY A 17 -14.56 0.66 22.00
CA GLY A 17 -14.04 2.01 22.10
C GLY A 17 -13.47 2.49 20.77
N GLY A 18 -13.87 3.68 20.36
CA GLY A 18 -13.25 4.37 19.21
C GLY A 18 -11.86 4.88 19.55
N ASN A 19 -11.07 5.16 18.52
CA ASN A 19 -9.86 5.98 18.65
C ASN A 19 -10.25 7.45 18.93
N ASP A 20 -9.29 8.22 19.43
CA ASP A 20 -9.42 9.65 19.73
C ASP A 20 -10.37 9.99 20.90
N ALA A 21 -10.54 9.06 21.84
CA ALA A 21 -11.28 9.32 23.08
C ALA A 21 -10.55 10.33 23.96
N VAL A 22 -11.21 11.43 24.31
CA VAL A 22 -10.67 12.48 25.19
C VAL A 22 -10.98 12.14 26.64
N LEU A 23 -9.95 11.80 27.40
CA LEU A 23 -10.05 11.32 28.78
C LEU A 23 -9.14 12.13 29.70
N GLN A 24 -9.53 12.27 30.96
CA GLN A 24 -8.68 12.81 32.00
C GLN A 24 -7.89 11.69 32.69
N LEU A 25 -6.58 11.90 32.84
CA LEU A 25 -5.75 11.07 33.69
C LEU A 25 -6.08 11.33 35.16
N VAL A 26 -6.60 10.34 35.89
CA VAL A 26 -6.91 10.46 37.32
C VAL A 26 -5.70 10.08 38.17
N ASN A 27 -5.03 9.00 37.81
CA ASN A 27 -3.89 8.48 38.56
C ASN A 27 -2.98 7.64 37.67
N ILE A 28 -1.68 7.64 37.97
CA ILE A 28 -0.68 6.77 37.34
C ILE A 28 0.20 6.15 38.43
N ARG A 29 0.37 4.83 38.38
CA ARG A 29 1.16 4.08 39.36
C ARG A 29 2.10 3.09 38.68
N LYS A 30 3.37 3.10 39.10
CA LYS A 30 4.33 2.04 38.75
C LYS A 30 3.95 0.71 39.42
N ILE A 31 3.98 -0.37 38.66
CA ILE A 31 3.75 -1.75 39.11
C ILE A 31 5.09 -2.50 39.06
N ASP A 32 5.42 -3.20 40.13
CA ASP A 32 6.60 -4.06 40.19
C ASP A 32 6.39 -5.32 39.34
N GLY A 33 7.23 -5.49 38.31
CA GLY A 33 7.08 -6.51 37.27
C GLY A 33 8.23 -7.53 37.18
N GLY A 34 9.05 -7.67 38.22
CA GLY A 34 10.29 -8.48 38.18
C GLY A 34 11.39 -7.83 37.32
N ASN A 35 12.33 -8.63 36.80
CA ASN A 35 13.47 -8.19 35.96
C ASN A 35 13.09 -7.60 34.57
N GLY A 36 11.82 -7.28 34.33
CA GLY A 36 11.34 -6.70 33.08
C GLY A 36 11.32 -5.16 33.08
N PRO A 37 11.03 -4.53 31.93
CA PRO A 37 10.84 -3.08 31.84
C PRO A 37 9.73 -2.60 32.80
N ALA A 38 9.86 -1.35 33.29
CA ALA A 38 8.90 -0.73 34.19
C ALA A 38 7.47 -0.79 33.61
N ARG A 39 6.49 -1.04 34.47
CA ARG A 39 5.07 -1.13 34.08
C ARG A 39 4.29 -0.04 34.78
N PHE A 40 3.42 0.67 34.06
CA PHE A 40 2.57 1.71 34.64
C PHE A 40 1.10 1.35 34.47
N ARG A 41 0.37 1.30 35.59
CA ARG A 41 -1.09 1.26 35.62
C ARG A 41 -1.60 2.69 35.56
N VAL A 42 -2.59 2.90 34.72
CA VAL A 42 -3.20 4.21 34.48
C VAL A 42 -4.68 4.12 34.85
N MET A 43 -5.18 5.15 35.53
CA MET A 43 -6.61 5.34 35.82
C MET A 43 -7.10 6.51 35.00
N MET A 44 -8.04 6.26 34.08
CA MET A 44 -8.59 7.27 33.17
C MET A 44 -10.06 7.53 33.51
N SER A 45 -10.52 8.74 33.18
CA SER A 45 -11.89 9.20 33.41
C SER A 45 -12.46 9.90 32.17
N ASP A 46 -13.72 9.62 31.83
CA ASP A 46 -14.48 10.37 30.81
C ASP A 46 -15.36 11.48 31.40
N GLY A 47 -15.28 11.71 32.72
CA GLY A 47 -16.08 12.70 33.45
C GLY A 47 -17.35 12.14 34.07
N GLN A 48 -17.82 10.96 33.63
CA GLN A 48 -18.95 10.23 34.24
C GLN A 48 -18.50 8.94 34.94
N HIS A 49 -17.54 8.26 34.33
CA HIS A 49 -16.98 7.00 34.77
C HIS A 49 -15.45 7.07 34.84
N SER A 50 -14.86 6.26 35.71
CA SER A 50 -13.42 6.06 35.80
C SER A 50 -13.06 4.58 35.81
N LEU A 51 -11.95 4.21 35.18
CA LEU A 51 -11.49 2.83 35.10
C LEU A 51 -10.00 2.75 35.35
N SER A 52 -9.59 1.83 36.24
CA SER A 52 -8.19 1.62 36.64
C SER A 52 -7.46 0.55 35.83
N SER A 53 -8.14 -0.08 34.88
CA SER A 53 -7.64 -1.18 34.05
C SER A 53 -6.90 -0.71 32.79
N PHE A 54 -6.34 0.50 32.78
CA PHE A 54 -5.46 0.93 31.70
C PHE A 54 -4.01 0.58 32.02
N MET A 55 -3.29 0.11 31.00
CA MET A 55 -1.86 -0.18 31.08
C MET A 55 -1.11 0.62 30.03
N LEU A 56 -0.04 1.29 30.43
CA LEU A 56 0.81 2.02 29.50
C LEU A 56 1.70 1.04 28.73
N SER A 57 1.77 1.17 27.40
CA SER A 57 2.78 0.47 26.58
C SER A 57 4.18 0.86 27.04
N THR A 58 5.13 -0.08 27.02
CA THR A 58 6.51 0.17 27.44
C THR A 58 7.20 1.26 26.61
N GLN A 59 6.73 1.49 25.37
CA GLN A 59 7.24 2.56 24.50
C GLN A 59 6.86 3.96 25.00
N LEU A 60 5.81 4.07 25.81
CA LEU A 60 5.33 5.32 26.38
C LEU A 60 5.84 5.52 27.82
N ASN A 61 6.67 4.61 28.36
CA ASN A 61 7.20 4.71 29.73
C ASN A 61 7.92 6.04 29.99
N PHE A 62 8.61 6.59 28.99
CA PHE A 62 9.27 7.90 29.10
C PHE A 62 8.29 9.01 29.50
N MET A 63 7.01 8.93 29.08
CA MET A 63 6.01 9.93 29.47
C MET A 63 5.66 9.87 30.96
N ALA A 64 5.74 8.69 31.58
CA ALA A 64 5.55 8.53 33.02
C ALA A 64 6.84 8.85 33.80
N GLU A 65 7.99 8.42 33.30
CA GLU A 65 9.31 8.63 33.94
C GLU A 65 9.76 10.10 33.90
N GLU A 66 9.44 10.83 32.82
CA GLU A 66 9.69 12.26 32.67
C GLU A 66 8.55 13.14 33.24
N ASN A 67 7.57 12.54 33.96
CA ASN A 67 6.41 13.23 34.53
C ASN A 67 5.55 14.04 33.53
N LYS A 68 5.56 13.68 32.24
CA LYS A 68 4.70 14.30 31.22
C LYS A 68 3.23 13.89 31.44
N LEU A 69 2.97 12.62 31.75
CA LEU A 69 1.66 12.10 32.13
C LEU A 69 1.40 12.35 33.63
N ALA A 70 1.09 13.59 33.99
CA ALA A 70 0.79 13.99 35.37
C ALA A 70 -0.72 13.87 35.69
N PRO A 71 -1.12 13.46 36.92
CA PRO A 71 -2.51 13.42 37.33
C PRO A 71 -3.27 14.74 37.05
N ASN A 72 -4.51 14.62 36.62
CA ASN A 72 -5.43 15.67 36.14
C ASN A 72 -5.17 16.22 34.73
N CYS A 73 -4.14 15.79 34.01
CA CYS A 73 -3.97 16.17 32.61
C CYS A 73 -5.11 15.59 31.73
N ILE A 74 -5.43 16.29 30.63
CA ILE A 74 -6.38 15.80 29.64
C ILE A 74 -5.60 15.23 28.47
N CYS A 75 -5.92 13.99 28.11
CA CYS A 75 -5.27 13.26 27.04
C CYS A 75 -6.28 12.81 25.98
N ILE A 76 -5.80 12.66 24.76
CA ILE A 76 -6.50 12.00 23.67
C ILE A 76 -5.89 10.61 23.44
N LEU A 77 -6.70 9.58 23.58
CA LEU A 77 -6.31 8.19 23.38
C LEU A 77 -6.37 7.87 21.88
N LYS A 78 -5.26 8.09 21.17
CA LYS A 78 -5.17 7.89 19.73
C LYS A 78 -5.21 6.42 19.31
N ARG A 79 -4.55 5.55 20.08
CA ARG A 79 -4.51 4.11 19.77
C ARG A 79 -4.48 3.26 21.03
N HIS A 80 -5.32 2.24 21.05
CA HIS A 80 -5.45 1.32 22.18
C HIS A 80 -5.86 -0.07 21.70
N VAL A 81 -5.64 -1.08 22.55
CA VAL A 81 -6.15 -2.45 22.36
C VAL A 81 -6.71 -2.94 23.68
N THR A 82 -7.91 -3.52 23.66
CA THR A 82 -8.53 -4.13 24.84
C THR A 82 -8.28 -5.64 24.85
N ASN A 83 -7.48 -6.09 25.81
CA ASN A 83 -7.17 -7.51 26.00
C ASN A 83 -7.99 -8.11 27.14
N ILE A 84 -8.36 -9.38 26.99
CA ILE A 84 -9.02 -10.16 28.04
C ILE A 84 -7.94 -10.98 28.76
N LEU A 85 -7.78 -10.77 30.06
CA LEU A 85 -6.89 -11.56 30.90
C LEU A 85 -7.47 -12.96 31.17
N LYS A 86 -6.62 -13.87 31.67
CA LYS A 86 -7.00 -15.26 31.96
C LYS A 86 -8.16 -15.42 32.96
N ASP A 87 -8.38 -14.43 33.81
CA ASP A 87 -9.46 -14.40 34.80
C ASP A 87 -10.72 -13.68 34.29
N GLY A 88 -10.78 -13.38 32.99
CA GLY A 88 -11.92 -12.72 32.33
C GLY A 88 -11.89 -11.20 32.42
N ARG A 89 -10.99 -10.60 33.21
CA ARG A 89 -10.90 -9.14 33.34
C ARG A 89 -10.34 -8.50 32.07
N ARG A 90 -10.99 -7.43 31.63
CA ARG A 90 -10.53 -6.64 30.48
C ARG A 90 -9.52 -5.59 30.91
N VAL A 91 -8.46 -5.45 30.12
CA VAL A 91 -7.39 -4.47 30.31
C VAL A 91 -7.18 -3.72 29.01
N VAL A 92 -7.24 -2.39 29.08
CA VAL A 92 -7.01 -1.51 27.95
C VAL A 92 -5.52 -1.15 27.92
N ILE A 93 -4.82 -1.53 26.86
CA ILE A 93 -3.42 -1.20 26.66
C ILE A 93 -3.34 0.06 25.81
N ILE A 94 -2.76 1.12 26.38
CA ILE A 94 -2.53 2.41 25.71
C ILE A 94 -1.31 2.26 24.82
N LEU A 95 -1.51 2.32 23.50
CA LEU A 95 -0.44 2.21 22.50
C LEU A 95 0.03 3.59 22.04
N GLU A 96 -0.85 4.58 22.01
CA GLU A 96 -0.55 5.95 21.64
C GLU A 96 -1.49 6.92 22.35
N ILE A 97 -0.94 7.97 22.94
CA ILE A 97 -1.66 8.98 23.72
C ILE A 97 -0.97 10.33 23.58
N ASP A 98 -1.77 11.39 23.39
CA ASP A 98 -1.28 12.77 23.38
C ASP A 98 -1.89 13.57 24.51
N ILE A 99 -1.13 14.50 25.08
CA ILE A 99 -1.59 15.40 26.12
C ILE A 99 -2.18 16.65 25.43
N ILE A 100 -3.49 16.87 25.58
CA ILE A 100 -4.18 18.05 25.05
C ILE A 100 -4.00 19.23 26.01
N LYS A 101 -4.04 18.96 27.33
CA LYS A 101 -3.83 19.97 28.37
C LYS A 101 -3.03 19.39 29.53
N SER A 102 -2.07 20.17 29.99
CA SER A 102 -1.27 19.82 31.18
C SER A 102 -2.13 19.82 32.44
N ALA A 103 -1.65 19.21 33.53
CA ALA A 103 -2.35 19.23 34.81
C ALA A 103 -2.54 20.66 35.36
N GLU A 104 -1.58 21.56 35.07
CA GLU A 104 -1.60 22.97 35.49
C GLU A 104 -2.74 23.75 34.81
N ASP A 105 -2.97 23.48 33.53
CA ASP A 105 -4.00 24.16 32.72
C ASP A 105 -5.44 23.71 33.00
N VAL A 106 -5.60 22.55 33.64
CA VAL A 106 -6.91 21.92 33.87
C VAL A 106 -7.49 22.33 35.23
N GLY A 107 -6.64 22.59 36.22
CA GLY A 107 -7.07 23.09 37.54
C GLY A 107 -7.77 22.06 38.42
N GLY A 108 -7.71 20.76 38.09
CA GLY A 108 -8.21 19.66 38.95
C GLY A 108 -9.04 18.61 38.21
N ARG A 109 -9.73 17.75 38.97
CA ARG A 109 -10.57 16.67 38.44
C ARG A 109 -11.83 17.24 37.76
N ILE A 110 -12.16 16.73 36.58
CA ILE A 110 -13.34 17.13 35.79
C ILE A 110 -14.47 16.13 36.04
N GLY A 111 -15.65 16.66 36.39
CA GLY A 111 -16.84 15.86 36.69
C GLY A 111 -16.78 15.17 38.06
N ASP A 112 -17.74 14.28 38.32
CA ASP A 112 -17.74 13.36 39.48
C ASP A 112 -17.77 11.90 39.01
N PRO A 113 -16.65 11.39 38.46
CA PRO A 113 -16.66 10.11 37.78
C PRO A 113 -16.71 8.96 38.79
N THR A 114 -17.67 8.06 38.60
CA THR A 114 -17.84 6.86 39.43
C THR A 114 -17.00 5.69 38.89
N PRO A 115 -16.45 4.79 39.72
CA PRO A 115 -15.70 3.63 39.23
C PRO A 115 -16.58 2.71 38.38
N TYR A 116 -16.20 2.51 37.12
CA TYR A 116 -16.92 1.61 36.22
C TYR A 116 -16.70 0.16 36.64
N SER A 117 -17.80 -0.56 36.88
CA SER A 117 -17.81 -2.00 37.19
C SER A 117 -18.66 -2.72 36.15
N GLU A 118 -18.07 -3.68 35.44
CA GLU A 118 -18.80 -4.51 34.47
C GLU A 118 -19.92 -5.27 35.20
N GLY A 119 -21.18 -4.93 34.93
CA GLY A 119 -22.36 -5.70 35.39
C GLY A 119 -23.47 -4.96 36.15
N GLN A 120 -23.46 -3.63 36.31
CA GLN A 120 -24.61 -2.91 36.90
C GLN A 120 -25.60 -2.41 35.83
N ASN A 121 -26.68 -3.17 35.65
CA ASN A 121 -27.89 -2.70 34.97
C ASN A 121 -28.71 -1.78 35.89
N LYS A 122 -29.35 -0.78 35.28
CA LYS A 122 -30.16 0.34 35.82
C LYS A 122 -30.99 0.05 37.10
N GLY A 123 -31.01 1.02 38.02
CA GLY A 123 -32.09 1.17 39.01
C GLY A 123 -31.80 2.17 40.13
N THR A 124 -32.49 3.32 40.11
CA THR A 124 -32.54 4.34 41.17
C THR A 124 -33.34 3.89 42.41
N LYS A 125 -32.80 4.10 43.62
CA LYS A 125 -33.50 4.66 44.82
C LYS A 125 -32.54 4.78 46.04
N PRO A 126 -32.78 5.73 46.98
CA PRO A 126 -31.77 6.16 47.96
C PRO A 126 -31.90 5.59 49.39
N ALA A 127 -30.72 5.51 50.04
CA ALA A 127 -30.39 5.62 51.49
C ALA A 127 -30.86 4.51 52.48
N PRO A 128 -30.25 4.35 53.70
CA PRO A 128 -29.20 5.15 54.37
C PRO A 128 -28.01 4.37 55.00
N ASN A 129 -27.09 5.16 55.57
CA ASN A 129 -25.79 4.87 56.20
C ASN A 129 -25.77 3.93 57.45
N PRO A 130 -24.57 3.47 57.89
CA PRO A 130 -24.37 2.18 58.57
C PRO A 130 -24.30 2.22 60.10
N VAL A 131 -24.65 1.09 60.74
CA VAL A 131 -24.39 0.80 62.16
C VAL A 131 -23.21 -0.17 62.27
N THR A 132 -22.39 0.02 63.31
CA THR A 132 -21.05 -0.53 63.52
C THR A 132 -21.00 -1.85 64.32
N ARG A 133 -19.91 -2.61 64.08
CA ARG A 133 -19.18 -3.58 64.97
C ARG A 133 -19.65 -5.06 65.02
N PRO A 134 -18.82 -6.04 65.47
CA PRO A 134 -17.37 -6.36 65.29
C PRO A 134 -17.13 -7.80 64.71
N PRO A 135 -15.86 -8.27 64.53
CA PRO A 135 -15.52 -9.47 63.75
C PRO A 135 -15.44 -10.76 64.58
N LEU A 136 -15.71 -11.91 63.94
CA LEU A 136 -15.46 -13.25 64.51
C LEU A 136 -14.72 -14.16 63.54
N GLN A 137 -13.89 -14.98 64.16
CA GLN A 137 -12.71 -15.67 63.65
C GLN A 137 -13.00 -16.94 62.85
N ALA A 138 -11.95 -17.34 62.15
CA ALA A 138 -11.78 -18.60 61.46
C ALA A 138 -12.07 -19.83 62.33
N GLN A 139 -12.63 -20.88 61.71
CA GLN A 139 -12.42 -22.24 62.19
C GLN A 139 -12.24 -23.22 61.04
N ASN A 140 -11.07 -23.84 61.13
CA ASN A 140 -10.54 -24.95 60.38
C ASN A 140 -11.29 -26.22 60.83
N THR A 141 -11.82 -27.04 59.91
CA THR A 141 -12.06 -28.46 60.19
C THR A 141 -11.83 -29.29 58.94
N ASN A 142 -10.98 -30.28 59.14
CA ASN A 142 -10.50 -31.27 58.22
C ASN A 142 -11.10 -32.60 58.71
N GLU A 143 -11.98 -33.24 57.93
CA GLU A 143 -12.30 -34.65 58.12
C GLU A 143 -12.49 -35.30 56.76
N GLY A 144 -11.68 -36.32 56.50
CA GLY A 144 -11.84 -37.22 55.38
C GLY A 144 -12.75 -38.38 55.73
N ASN A 145 -13.45 -38.94 54.74
CA ASN A 145 -13.62 -40.37 54.70
C ASN A 145 -13.81 -40.91 53.28
N ARG A 146 -13.32 -42.13 53.12
CA ARG A 146 -13.18 -43.00 51.94
C ARG A 146 -14.54 -43.47 51.41
N GLY A 147 -14.60 -43.79 50.11
CA GLY A 147 -15.55 -44.80 49.63
C GLY A 147 -15.96 -44.78 48.15
N PHE A 148 -15.20 -45.52 47.33
CA PHE A 148 -15.61 -46.35 46.18
C PHE A 148 -16.36 -45.80 44.95
N ASN A 149 -15.70 -46.07 43.81
CA ASN A 149 -16.14 -46.06 42.41
C ASN A 149 -17.55 -46.62 42.13
N ARG A 150 -18.26 -45.94 41.22
CA ARG A 150 -18.68 -46.56 39.95
C ARG A 150 -18.89 -45.51 38.84
N ASP A 151 -18.16 -45.75 37.77
CA ASP A 151 -18.12 -45.06 36.47
C ASP A 151 -19.48 -44.96 35.79
N PHE A 152 -19.77 -43.83 35.12
CA PHE A 152 -20.46 -43.77 33.82
C PHE A 152 -20.37 -42.35 33.22
N GLY A 153 -19.42 -42.18 32.29
CA GLY A 153 -19.64 -41.50 31.01
C GLY A 153 -19.60 -39.97 30.97
N LYS A 154 -18.39 -39.39 30.87
CA LYS A 154 -18.18 -38.17 30.07
C LYS A 154 -17.01 -38.36 29.12
N LYS A 155 -17.32 -38.18 27.83
CA LYS A 155 -16.40 -38.25 26.69
C LYS A 155 -15.16 -37.39 26.95
N ALA A 156 -14.01 -38.03 26.80
CA ALA A 156 -12.70 -37.40 26.87
C ALA A 156 -12.57 -36.34 25.77
N SER A 157 -12.25 -35.12 26.20
CA SER A 157 -11.61 -34.12 25.35
C SER A 157 -10.25 -34.66 24.89
N SER A 158 -10.00 -34.59 23.58
CA SER A 158 -8.73 -34.92 22.93
C SER A 158 -7.54 -34.38 23.72
N ALA A 159 -6.66 -35.27 24.15
CA ALA A 159 -5.38 -34.92 24.76
C ALA A 159 -4.53 -34.16 23.74
N MET A 160 -4.17 -32.92 24.07
CA MET A 160 -3.22 -32.11 23.30
C MET A 160 -1.82 -32.75 23.34
N PRO A 161 -1.06 -32.75 22.24
CA PRO A 161 0.30 -33.29 22.21
C PRO A 161 1.23 -32.54 23.18
N SER A 162 2.06 -33.30 23.89
CA SER A 162 3.10 -32.80 24.80
C SER A 162 4.20 -32.08 24.02
N THR A 163 4.54 -30.84 24.40
CA THR A 163 5.68 -30.12 23.81
C THR A 163 7.03 -30.73 24.23
N PRO A 164 8.03 -30.86 23.34
CA PRO A 164 9.39 -31.24 23.73
C PRO A 164 9.98 -30.18 24.67
N GLY A 165 10.37 -30.59 25.89
CA GLY A 165 11.05 -29.70 26.85
C GLY A 165 10.29 -29.36 28.15
N GLY A 166 9.06 -29.85 28.33
CA GLY A 166 8.36 -29.82 29.62
C GLY A 166 7.86 -28.44 30.10
N SER A 167 6.55 -28.36 30.36
CA SER A 167 5.81 -27.36 31.16
C SER A 167 5.17 -26.12 30.51
N SER A 168 5.37 -25.80 29.23
CA SER A 168 4.65 -24.67 28.61
C SER A 168 3.41 -25.13 27.83
N LYS A 169 2.22 -24.79 28.33
CA LYS A 169 0.98 -24.92 27.56
C LYS A 169 1.08 -24.08 26.28
N VAL A 170 0.73 -24.67 25.14
CA VAL A 170 0.63 -23.95 23.86
C VAL A 170 -0.46 -22.90 23.97
N VAL A 171 -0.17 -21.67 23.55
CA VAL A 171 -1.14 -20.56 23.51
C VAL A 171 -1.37 -20.11 22.07
N PRO A 172 -2.56 -19.61 21.73
CA PRO A 172 -2.84 -19.06 20.40
C PRO A 172 -2.10 -17.73 20.18
N ILE A 173 -1.65 -17.47 18.96
CA ILE A 173 -1.02 -16.22 18.51
C ILE A 173 -1.85 -15.00 18.89
N ALA A 174 -3.18 -15.05 18.73
CA ALA A 174 -4.06 -13.94 19.05
C ALA A 174 -4.09 -13.56 20.54
N SER A 175 -3.67 -14.47 21.44
CA SER A 175 -3.62 -14.19 22.90
C SER A 175 -2.29 -13.57 23.35
N LEU A 176 -1.30 -13.54 22.47
CA LEU A 176 0.02 -13.01 22.75
C LEU A 176 -0.06 -11.51 23.03
N ASN A 177 0.63 -11.08 24.07
CA ASN A 177 0.79 -9.67 24.40
C ASN A 177 2.14 -9.41 25.06
N PRO A 178 2.67 -8.17 25.01
CA PRO A 178 3.98 -7.82 25.57
C PRO A 178 4.15 -8.09 27.08
N TYR A 179 3.05 -8.30 27.81
CA TYR A 179 3.08 -8.47 29.27
C TYR A 179 3.21 -9.93 29.71
N GLN A 180 3.05 -10.89 28.78
CA GLN A 180 3.23 -12.32 29.02
C GLN A 180 4.64 -12.76 28.63
N SER A 181 5.43 -13.20 29.61
CA SER A 181 6.81 -13.68 29.39
C SER A 181 6.95 -15.19 29.26
N LYS A 182 5.93 -15.96 29.67
CA LYS A 182 5.90 -17.43 29.59
C LYS A 182 4.80 -17.88 28.64
N TRP A 183 5.18 -18.19 27.42
CA TRP A 183 4.29 -18.71 26.38
C TRP A 183 5.07 -19.58 25.40
N THR A 184 4.36 -20.45 24.70
CA THR A 184 4.85 -21.21 23.56
C THR A 184 3.74 -21.27 22.55
N ILE A 185 4.05 -21.00 21.29
CA ILE A 185 3.11 -21.10 20.18
C ILE A 185 3.50 -22.27 19.28
N ARG A 186 2.52 -22.88 18.63
CA ARG A 186 2.70 -23.88 17.58
C ARG A 186 2.17 -23.26 16.31
N ALA A 187 3.06 -22.93 15.37
CA ALA A 187 2.69 -22.18 14.18
C ALA A 187 3.42 -22.69 12.94
N ARG A 188 2.75 -22.62 11.79
CA ARG A 188 3.33 -22.93 10.47
C ARG A 188 4.01 -21.70 9.92
N VAL A 189 5.20 -21.85 9.35
CA VAL A 189 5.89 -20.77 8.65
C VAL A 189 5.25 -20.60 7.27
N THR A 190 4.67 -19.43 7.02
CA THR A 190 3.97 -19.10 5.77
C THR A 190 4.89 -18.38 4.79
N ASN A 191 5.78 -17.53 5.30
CA ASN A 191 6.76 -16.80 4.51
C ASN A 191 8.08 -16.65 5.28
N LYS A 192 9.20 -16.58 4.56
CA LYS A 192 10.54 -16.36 5.10
C LYS A 192 11.32 -15.45 4.14
N SER A 193 11.78 -14.31 4.63
CA SER A 193 12.59 -13.37 3.85
C SER A 193 14.02 -13.86 3.69
N SER A 194 14.72 -13.37 2.66
CA SER A 194 16.17 -13.46 2.57
C SER A 194 16.86 -12.67 3.69
N ILE A 195 18.15 -12.98 3.93
CA ILE A 195 18.98 -12.25 4.88
C ILE A 195 19.26 -10.86 4.31
N ARG A 196 18.93 -9.83 5.09
CA ARG A 196 19.24 -8.43 4.80
C ARG A 196 20.38 -7.96 5.67
N THR A 197 21.29 -7.19 5.09
CA THR A 197 22.38 -6.54 5.81
C THR A 197 22.17 -5.03 5.85
N TRP A 198 22.67 -4.39 6.90
CA TRP A 198 22.73 -2.94 7.04
C TRP A 198 24.09 -2.55 7.62
N SER A 199 24.54 -1.33 7.31
CA SER A 199 25.76 -0.73 7.84
C SER A 199 25.43 0.69 8.24
N ASN A 200 25.73 1.05 9.49
CA ASN A 200 25.60 2.42 9.98
C ASN A 200 26.76 2.77 10.91
N SER A 201 26.77 4.00 11.42
CA SER A 201 27.82 4.50 12.32
C SER A 201 27.98 3.72 13.63
N ARG A 202 27.00 2.88 14.00
CA ARG A 202 27.04 2.01 15.19
C ARG A 202 27.47 0.58 14.87
N GLY A 203 27.74 0.26 13.61
CA GLY A 203 28.26 -1.03 13.16
C GLY A 203 27.47 -1.62 12.00
N ASP A 204 27.83 -2.85 11.66
CA ASP A 204 27.16 -3.66 10.64
C ASP A 204 26.26 -4.69 11.31
N GLY A 205 25.11 -4.95 10.70
CA GLY A 205 24.15 -5.93 11.21
C GLY A 205 23.43 -6.66 10.10
N LYS A 206 22.77 -7.76 10.47
CA LYS A 206 21.93 -8.56 9.57
C LYS A 206 20.61 -8.92 10.23
N LEU A 207 19.59 -9.15 9.42
CA LEU A 207 18.28 -9.60 9.88
C LEU A 207 17.61 -10.49 8.85
N PHE A 208 16.70 -11.33 9.33
CA PHE A 208 15.68 -11.97 8.50
C PHE A 208 14.34 -11.91 9.23
N SER A 209 13.25 -11.98 8.49
CA SER A 209 11.92 -12.07 9.05
C SER A 209 11.15 -13.23 8.46
N MET A 210 10.26 -13.80 9.24
CA MET A 210 9.30 -14.83 8.82
C MET A 210 7.90 -14.45 9.25
N GLU A 211 6.91 -14.94 8.53
CA GLU A 211 5.50 -14.85 8.90
C GLU A 211 5.04 -16.25 9.28
N ILE A 212 4.31 -16.34 10.39
CA ILE A 212 3.83 -17.61 10.93
C ILE A 212 2.32 -17.51 11.20
N VAL A 213 1.64 -18.65 11.09
CA VAL A 213 0.18 -18.76 11.27
C VAL A 213 -0.18 -19.91 12.20
N ASP A 214 -1.21 -19.71 13.01
CA ASP A 214 -1.93 -20.76 13.74
C ASP A 214 -3.45 -20.61 13.56
N GLU A 215 -4.24 -21.41 14.27
CA GLU A 215 -5.71 -21.37 14.24
C GLU A 215 -6.32 -20.01 14.63
N SER A 216 -5.58 -19.17 15.32
CA SER A 216 -6.06 -17.89 15.87
C SER A 216 -5.63 -16.67 15.06
N GLY A 217 -4.54 -16.76 14.29
CA GLY A 217 -4.10 -15.67 13.44
C GLY A 217 -2.64 -15.76 12.98
N GLU A 218 -2.20 -14.67 12.34
CA GLU A 218 -0.85 -14.52 11.80
C GLU A 218 -0.01 -13.59 12.67
N ILE A 219 1.30 -13.81 12.74
CA ILE A 219 2.23 -12.86 13.36
C ILE A 219 3.56 -12.85 12.61
N ARG A 220 4.17 -11.67 12.53
CA ARG A 220 5.52 -11.52 11.97
C ARG A 220 6.56 -11.72 13.05
N VAL A 221 7.60 -12.50 12.74
CA VAL A 221 8.75 -12.78 13.59
C VAL A 221 10.03 -12.30 12.92
N THR A 222 10.90 -11.61 13.65
CA THR A 222 12.19 -11.11 13.13
C THR A 222 13.35 -11.62 13.97
N GLY A 223 14.40 -12.12 13.32
CA GLY A 223 15.69 -12.45 13.96
C GLY A 223 16.76 -11.43 13.51
N PHE A 224 17.58 -10.98 14.45
CA PHE A 224 18.71 -10.08 14.19
C PHE A 224 20.03 -10.80 14.42
N ASN A 225 21.10 -10.39 13.75
CA ASN A 225 22.49 -10.79 14.01
C ASN A 225 22.69 -12.29 14.31
N GLN A 226 22.95 -12.65 15.57
CA GLN A 226 23.26 -14.02 16.01
C GLN A 226 22.06 -14.97 15.84
N GLU A 227 20.85 -14.45 16.01
CA GLU A 227 19.62 -15.20 15.80
C GLU A 227 19.39 -15.53 14.33
N VAL A 228 19.95 -14.73 13.40
CA VAL A 228 20.00 -15.13 11.98
C VAL A 228 20.84 -16.37 11.80
N ASP A 229 22.05 -16.39 12.36
CA ASP A 229 22.96 -17.53 12.22
C ASP A 229 22.40 -18.80 12.86
N LYS A 230 21.67 -18.65 13.96
CA LYS A 230 21.09 -19.77 14.71
C LYS A 230 19.85 -20.37 14.04
N PHE A 231 18.94 -19.53 13.54
CA PHE A 231 17.60 -20.00 13.14
C PHE A 231 17.36 -20.00 11.64
N PHE A 232 18.12 -19.23 10.86
CA PHE A 232 17.84 -19.08 9.43
C PHE A 232 17.93 -20.40 8.68
N SER A 233 18.93 -21.24 8.93
CA SER A 233 19.07 -22.55 8.27
C SER A 233 18.05 -23.59 8.75
N LEU A 234 17.55 -23.45 9.98
CA LEU A 234 16.60 -24.38 10.59
C LEU A 234 15.16 -24.16 10.10
N ILE A 235 14.80 -22.91 9.79
CA ILE A 235 13.44 -22.51 9.44
C ILE A 235 13.18 -22.72 7.95
N GLU A 236 12.16 -23.50 7.63
CA GLU A 236 11.69 -23.75 6.27
C GLU A 236 10.21 -23.37 6.14
N VAL A 237 9.85 -22.81 4.98
CA VAL A 237 8.46 -22.45 4.67
C VAL A 237 7.61 -23.71 4.55
N GLY A 238 6.38 -23.67 5.07
CA GLY A 238 5.43 -24.78 5.10
C GLY A 238 5.55 -25.70 6.32
N LYS A 239 6.70 -25.70 7.02
CA LYS A 239 6.90 -26.52 8.22
C LYS A 239 6.32 -25.86 9.47
N VAL A 240 5.97 -26.68 10.47
CA VAL A 240 5.41 -26.26 11.75
C VAL A 240 6.49 -26.25 12.81
N TYR A 241 6.51 -25.22 13.65
CA TYR A 241 7.49 -25.06 14.72
C TYR A 241 6.82 -24.68 16.03
N TYR A 242 7.41 -25.16 17.13
CA TYR A 242 7.18 -24.61 18.46
C TYR A 242 8.14 -23.45 18.69
N ILE A 243 7.58 -22.26 18.92
CA ILE A 243 8.33 -21.04 19.19
C ILE A 243 8.04 -20.58 20.61
N SER A 244 9.07 -20.35 21.42
CA SER A 244 8.93 -19.87 22.79
C SER A 244 9.94 -18.75 23.10
N LYS A 245 9.62 -17.96 24.14
CA LYS A 245 10.51 -16.93 24.71
C LYS A 245 10.97 -15.87 23.67
N GLY A 246 10.07 -15.44 22.79
CA GLY A 246 10.28 -14.27 21.94
C GLY A 246 9.91 -12.97 22.66
N SER A 247 10.44 -11.84 22.20
CA SER A 247 10.03 -10.51 22.66
C SER A 247 8.91 -9.98 21.76
N LEU A 248 7.80 -9.55 22.35
CA LEU A 248 6.67 -8.95 21.64
C LEU A 248 6.70 -7.43 21.76
N LYS A 249 6.51 -6.76 20.63
CA LYS A 249 6.45 -5.30 20.53
C LYS A 249 5.36 -4.91 19.54
N ILE A 250 4.98 -3.64 19.55
CA ILE A 250 3.95 -3.13 18.63
C ILE A 250 4.47 -3.27 17.20
N ALA A 251 3.64 -3.84 16.32
CA ALA A 251 3.98 -4.07 14.92
C ALA A 251 4.18 -2.74 14.20
N ASN A 252 5.29 -2.62 13.49
CA ASN A 252 5.48 -1.48 12.59
C ASN A 252 4.76 -1.73 11.25
N LYS A 253 3.52 -1.25 11.15
CA LYS A 253 2.64 -1.42 9.98
C LYS A 253 3.18 -0.80 8.68
N GLN A 254 4.24 0.01 8.73
CA GLN A 254 4.93 0.49 7.52
C GLN A 254 5.69 -0.64 6.78
N TYR A 255 6.02 -1.73 7.48
CA TYR A 255 6.90 -2.79 6.95
C TYR A 255 6.26 -4.17 6.90
N THR A 256 5.01 -4.34 7.36
CA THR A 256 4.31 -5.62 7.36
C THR A 256 2.85 -5.47 6.91
N SER A 257 2.40 -6.42 6.09
CA SER A 257 1.00 -6.61 5.68
C SER A 257 0.18 -7.39 6.71
N VAL A 258 0.81 -7.98 7.73
CA VAL A 258 0.15 -8.78 8.74
C VAL A 258 -0.77 -7.90 9.59
N LYS A 259 -2.05 -8.29 9.72
CA LYS A 259 -3.08 -7.51 10.42
C LYS A 259 -2.86 -7.45 11.94
N ASN A 260 -2.06 -8.34 12.53
CA ASN A 260 -1.76 -8.40 13.97
C ASN A 260 -1.05 -7.14 14.52
N ASP A 261 -1.53 -6.60 15.64
CA ASP A 261 -1.00 -5.38 16.28
C ASP A 261 0.38 -5.54 16.91
N TYR A 262 0.83 -6.78 17.09
CA TYR A 262 2.14 -7.11 17.64
C TYR A 262 3.04 -7.79 16.61
N GLU A 263 4.35 -7.55 16.73
CA GLU A 263 5.41 -8.27 16.05
C GLU A 263 6.32 -8.95 17.09
N MET A 264 6.90 -10.08 16.71
CA MET A 264 7.79 -10.86 17.56
C MET A 264 9.24 -10.65 17.12
N THR A 265 10.16 -10.62 18.08
CA THR A 265 11.60 -10.67 17.83
C THR A 265 12.22 -11.84 18.60
N LEU A 266 13.04 -12.61 17.90
CA LEU A 266 13.82 -13.69 18.48
C LEU A 266 15.04 -13.09 19.18
N ASN A 267 15.31 -13.60 20.38
CA ASN A 267 16.43 -13.20 21.23
C ASN A 267 17.26 -14.45 21.59
N GLY A 268 18.36 -14.28 22.33
CA GLY A 268 19.24 -15.38 22.75
C GLY A 268 18.52 -16.52 23.51
N ASP A 269 17.50 -16.18 24.30
CA ASP A 269 16.69 -17.14 25.07
C ASP A 269 15.58 -17.82 24.26
N SER A 270 15.32 -17.36 23.03
CA SER A 270 14.26 -17.91 22.19
C SER A 270 14.58 -19.34 21.77
N SER A 271 13.55 -20.18 21.73
CA SER A 271 13.64 -21.56 21.23
C SER A 271 12.73 -21.73 20.02
N VAL A 272 13.26 -22.31 18.94
CA VAL A 272 12.51 -22.71 17.76
C VAL A 272 12.77 -24.20 17.56
N ILE A 273 11.73 -25.02 17.71
CA ILE A 273 11.84 -26.49 17.65
C ILE A 273 10.88 -27.00 16.57
N PRO A 274 11.33 -27.78 15.57
CA PRO A 274 10.45 -28.39 14.58
C PRO A 274 9.35 -29.24 15.23
N CYS A 275 8.15 -29.18 14.68
CA CYS A 275 7.01 -30.01 15.07
C CYS A 275 6.69 -30.97 13.93
N GLU A 276 6.79 -32.29 14.18
CA GLU A 276 6.52 -33.32 13.17
C GLU A 276 5.02 -33.52 12.93
N ASP A 277 4.18 -33.22 13.93
CA ASP A 277 2.73 -33.25 13.81
C ASP A 277 2.23 -31.98 13.13
N SER A 278 1.85 -32.05 11.86
CA SER A 278 1.40 -30.88 11.07
C SER A 278 -0.11 -30.82 10.80
N CYS A 279 -0.86 -31.83 11.25
CA CYS A 279 -2.24 -32.10 10.81
C CYS A 279 -3.29 -31.04 11.20
N ASP A 280 -3.05 -30.22 12.23
CA ASP A 280 -4.09 -29.32 12.79
C ASP A 280 -3.83 -27.84 12.52
N VAL A 281 -2.64 -27.46 12.03
CA VAL A 281 -2.33 -26.03 11.83
C VAL A 281 -2.84 -25.59 10.46
N PRO A 282 -3.67 -24.54 10.37
CA PRO A 282 -4.26 -24.11 9.10
C PRO A 282 -3.21 -23.68 8.09
N MET A 283 -3.56 -23.85 6.80
CA MET A 283 -2.79 -23.25 5.70
C MET A 283 -3.04 -21.73 5.65
N VAL A 284 -2.16 -21.00 4.97
CA VAL A 284 -2.20 -19.53 4.86
C VAL A 284 -3.63 -19.06 4.54
N GLN A 285 -4.19 -18.16 5.35
CA GLN A 285 -5.47 -17.54 5.05
C GLN A 285 -5.24 -16.35 4.11
N CYS A 286 -5.84 -16.40 2.93
CA CYS A 286 -5.81 -15.30 1.95
C CYS A 286 -7.20 -14.67 1.86
N ASP A 287 -7.24 -13.34 1.92
CA ASP A 287 -8.47 -12.54 1.84
C ASP A 287 -8.58 -11.97 0.42
N PHE A 288 -8.88 -12.84 -0.54
CA PHE A 288 -8.78 -12.52 -1.96
C PHE A 288 -9.78 -11.46 -2.41
N VAL A 289 -9.26 -10.46 -3.11
CA VAL A 289 -10.04 -9.43 -3.80
C VAL A 289 -10.14 -9.82 -5.27
N SER A 290 -11.34 -9.73 -5.84
CA SER A 290 -11.58 -9.89 -7.29
C SER A 290 -10.74 -8.88 -8.08
N ILE A 291 -10.18 -9.30 -9.22
CA ILE A 291 -9.39 -8.44 -10.09
C ILE A 291 -10.22 -7.24 -10.54
N SER A 292 -11.51 -7.43 -10.85
CA SER A 292 -12.44 -6.33 -11.19
C SER A 292 -12.50 -5.23 -10.14
N ASP A 293 -12.40 -5.59 -8.86
CA ASP A 293 -12.63 -4.67 -7.75
C ASP A 293 -11.39 -3.80 -7.46
N LEU A 294 -10.24 -4.13 -8.08
CA LEU A 294 -9.01 -3.35 -7.96
C LEU A 294 -9.16 -1.94 -8.53
N GLU A 295 -10.05 -1.71 -9.51
CA GLU A 295 -10.32 -0.37 -10.06
C GLU A 295 -10.77 0.63 -8.97
N ASN A 296 -11.54 0.14 -7.99
CA ASN A 296 -12.17 0.94 -6.94
C ASN A 296 -11.31 1.10 -5.68
N ARG A 297 -10.13 0.47 -5.62
CA ARG A 297 -9.24 0.51 -4.45
C ARG A 297 -8.26 1.68 -4.54
N GLU A 298 -7.80 2.16 -3.40
CA GLU A 298 -6.84 3.27 -3.36
C GLU A 298 -5.44 2.81 -3.81
N LYS A 299 -4.69 3.72 -4.41
CA LYS A 299 -3.27 3.50 -4.75
C LYS A 299 -2.50 3.13 -3.48
N ASP A 300 -1.47 2.28 -3.64
CA ASP A 300 -0.58 1.82 -2.57
C ASP A 300 -1.26 0.88 -1.55
N ALA A 301 -2.55 0.54 -1.75
CA ALA A 301 -3.22 -0.49 -0.98
C ALA A 301 -2.53 -1.85 -1.12
N ILE A 302 -2.57 -2.64 -0.05
CA ILE A 302 -2.05 -4.00 -0.01
C ILE A 302 -3.24 -4.95 -0.12
N VAL A 303 -3.24 -5.80 -1.13
CA VAL A 303 -4.35 -6.70 -1.46
C VAL A 303 -3.86 -8.12 -1.67
N ASP A 304 -4.70 -9.10 -1.35
CA ASP A 304 -4.48 -10.49 -1.73
C ASP A 304 -5.25 -10.75 -3.03
N VAL A 305 -4.62 -11.37 -4.02
CA VAL A 305 -5.26 -11.68 -5.31
C VAL A 305 -4.97 -13.11 -5.73
N ILE A 306 -5.87 -13.70 -6.50
CA ILE A 306 -5.70 -15.02 -7.11
C ILE A 306 -6.16 -14.98 -8.56
N GLY A 307 -5.42 -15.61 -9.46
CA GLY A 307 -5.76 -15.67 -10.88
C GLY A 307 -4.92 -16.66 -11.66
N VAL A 308 -5.36 -16.99 -12.87
CA VAL A 308 -4.60 -17.75 -13.86
C VAL A 308 -3.56 -16.83 -14.50
N CYS A 309 -2.32 -17.30 -14.58
CA CYS A 309 -1.28 -16.62 -15.33
C CYS A 309 -1.46 -16.85 -16.84
N LYS A 310 -1.99 -15.87 -17.56
CA LYS A 310 -2.29 -15.97 -19.00
C LYS A 310 -1.04 -15.81 -19.86
N THR A 311 -0.21 -14.82 -19.56
CA THR A 311 1.04 -14.54 -20.28
C THR A 311 2.14 -14.08 -19.32
N VAL A 312 3.39 -14.32 -19.71
CA VAL A 312 4.59 -13.96 -18.97
C VAL A 312 5.58 -13.31 -19.92
N ASP A 313 6.09 -12.15 -19.55
CA ASP A 313 7.11 -11.44 -20.30
C ASP A 313 8.52 -12.00 -19.98
N GLU A 314 9.48 -11.70 -20.85
CA GLU A 314 10.88 -12.02 -20.60
C GLU A 314 11.45 -11.26 -19.38
N VAL A 315 12.47 -11.83 -18.73
CA VAL A 315 13.14 -11.14 -17.62
C VAL A 315 13.91 -9.96 -18.19
N THR A 316 13.67 -8.79 -17.63
CA THR A 316 14.42 -7.57 -17.92
C THR A 316 15.28 -7.19 -16.72
N ARG A 317 16.50 -6.72 -16.95
CA ARG A 317 17.35 -6.18 -15.88
C ARG A 317 17.26 -4.65 -15.88
N LEU A 318 17.02 -4.08 -14.71
CA LEU A 318 16.92 -2.64 -14.51
C LEU A 318 17.94 -2.17 -13.49
N THR A 319 18.67 -1.10 -13.80
CA THR A 319 19.52 -0.41 -12.82
C THR A 319 18.65 0.58 -12.03
N THR A 320 18.60 0.42 -10.71
CA THR A 320 17.88 1.33 -9.81
C THR A 320 18.55 2.69 -9.75
N LYS A 321 17.83 3.71 -9.24
CA LYS A 321 18.40 5.03 -8.92
C LYS A 321 19.60 4.98 -7.94
N THR A 322 19.79 3.86 -7.26
CA THR A 322 20.89 3.60 -6.32
C THR A 322 22.03 2.79 -6.95
N ASN A 323 22.10 2.70 -8.29
CA ASN A 323 23.10 1.92 -9.03
C ASN A 323 23.13 0.43 -8.67
N ARG A 324 21.99 -0.17 -8.28
CA ARG A 324 21.87 -1.62 -8.10
C ARG A 324 21.12 -2.23 -9.27
N GLU A 325 21.62 -3.33 -9.81
CA GLU A 325 20.87 -4.11 -10.80
C GLU A 325 19.80 -4.95 -10.12
N VAL A 326 18.58 -4.92 -10.66
CA VAL A 326 17.44 -5.69 -10.18
C VAL A 326 16.73 -6.32 -11.37
N SER A 327 16.52 -7.63 -11.31
CA SER A 327 15.72 -8.38 -12.29
C SER A 327 14.24 -8.06 -12.11
N LYS A 328 13.54 -7.86 -13.22
CA LYS A 328 12.11 -7.54 -13.28
C LYS A 328 11.45 -8.46 -14.31
N ARG A 329 10.33 -9.05 -13.95
CA ARG A 329 9.48 -9.82 -14.87
C ARG A 329 8.03 -9.38 -14.70
N THR A 330 7.30 -9.22 -15.79
CA THR A 330 5.88 -8.84 -15.76
C THR A 330 5.04 -10.03 -16.23
N LEU A 331 3.92 -10.27 -15.56
CA LEU A 331 2.99 -11.36 -15.86
C LEU A 331 1.55 -10.85 -15.82
N ASN A 332 0.67 -11.45 -16.59
CA ASN A 332 -0.75 -11.09 -16.64
C ASN A 332 -1.59 -12.14 -15.91
N LEU A 333 -2.29 -11.70 -14.87
CA LEU A 333 -3.24 -12.52 -14.13
C LEU A 333 -4.67 -12.23 -14.58
N MET A 334 -5.44 -13.31 -14.77
CA MET A 334 -6.86 -13.28 -15.09
C MET A 334 -7.63 -14.06 -14.03
N ASP A 335 -8.78 -13.55 -13.61
CA ASP A 335 -9.68 -14.27 -12.72
C ASP A 335 -11.03 -14.53 -13.38
N MET A 336 -11.97 -15.11 -12.61
CA MET A 336 -13.32 -15.43 -13.09
C MET A 336 -14.16 -14.21 -13.50
N SER A 337 -13.73 -12.98 -13.18
CA SER A 337 -14.38 -11.76 -13.65
C SER A 337 -14.10 -11.47 -15.14
N GLY A 338 -13.15 -12.19 -15.74
CA GLY A 338 -12.69 -11.95 -17.10
C GLY A 338 -11.80 -10.69 -17.24
N LYS A 339 -11.48 -10.01 -16.14
CA LYS A 339 -10.52 -8.90 -16.12
C LYS A 339 -9.09 -9.42 -16.03
N VAL A 340 -8.16 -8.68 -16.63
CA VAL A 340 -6.73 -9.01 -16.60
C VAL A 340 -5.95 -7.91 -15.89
N VAL A 341 -5.03 -8.25 -15.00
CA VAL A 341 -4.13 -7.28 -14.36
C VAL A 341 -2.68 -7.71 -14.51
N SER A 342 -1.81 -6.76 -14.85
CA SER A 342 -0.37 -7.01 -14.89
C SER A 342 0.21 -6.94 -13.49
N VAL A 343 0.98 -7.96 -13.15
CA VAL A 343 1.75 -8.07 -11.92
C VAL A 343 3.23 -7.98 -12.26
N THR A 344 3.97 -7.16 -11.52
CA THR A 344 5.43 -7.08 -11.62
C THR A 344 6.09 -7.88 -10.50
N LEU A 345 6.96 -8.81 -10.90
CA LEU A 345 7.88 -9.56 -10.04
C LEU A 345 9.27 -8.92 -10.03
N TRP A 346 9.99 -9.11 -8.93
CA TRP A 346 11.32 -8.54 -8.73
C TRP A 346 12.32 -9.58 -8.20
N GLY A 347 13.60 -9.43 -8.54
CA GLY A 347 14.69 -10.23 -7.99
C GLY A 347 14.61 -11.71 -8.37
N GLU A 348 14.87 -12.60 -7.41
CA GLU A 348 14.86 -14.06 -7.64
C GLU A 348 13.51 -14.59 -8.11
N GLU A 349 12.40 -14.04 -7.59
CA GLU A 349 11.05 -14.41 -8.03
C GLU A 349 10.85 -14.10 -9.53
N ALA A 350 11.43 -12.99 -10.01
CA ALA A 350 11.39 -12.68 -11.42
C ALA A 350 12.21 -13.66 -12.27
N GLU A 351 13.30 -14.22 -11.75
CA GLU A 351 14.20 -15.12 -12.48
C GLU A 351 13.70 -16.57 -12.48
N LYS A 352 13.24 -17.06 -11.32
CA LYS A 352 12.86 -18.46 -11.09
C LYS A 352 11.42 -18.79 -11.48
N PHE A 353 10.57 -17.77 -11.69
CA PHE A 353 9.17 -18.02 -12.04
C PHE A 353 9.05 -18.79 -13.36
N ASP A 354 8.28 -19.87 -13.35
CA ASP A 354 7.91 -20.61 -14.54
C ASP A 354 6.42 -20.37 -14.85
N GLY A 355 6.17 -19.75 -16.00
CA GLY A 355 4.82 -19.51 -16.52
C GLY A 355 4.24 -20.65 -17.34
N SER A 356 5.01 -21.73 -17.52
CA SER A 356 4.58 -22.88 -18.34
C SER A 356 3.28 -23.49 -17.80
N GLY A 357 2.37 -23.87 -18.70
CA GLY A 357 1.10 -24.48 -18.33
C GLY A 357 0.07 -23.54 -17.69
N GLN A 358 0.25 -22.22 -17.77
CA GLN A 358 -0.69 -21.21 -17.28
C GLN A 358 -1.13 -21.49 -15.83
N PRO A 359 -0.19 -21.44 -14.87
CA PRO A 359 -0.46 -21.84 -13.50
C PRO A 359 -1.44 -20.89 -12.81
N ILE A 360 -2.11 -21.42 -11.77
CA ILE A 360 -2.87 -20.59 -10.84
C ILE A 360 -1.88 -19.91 -9.90
N LEU A 361 -1.96 -18.60 -9.80
CA LEU A 361 -1.11 -17.80 -8.94
C LEU A 361 -1.95 -17.15 -7.85
N ALA A 362 -1.65 -17.44 -6.59
CA ALA A 362 -2.14 -16.68 -5.45
C ALA A 362 -1.02 -15.78 -4.93
N ILE A 363 -1.31 -14.48 -4.81
CA ILE A 363 -0.37 -13.48 -4.29
C ILE A 363 -0.99 -12.83 -3.07
N LYS A 364 -0.45 -13.13 -1.90
CA LYS A 364 -0.79 -12.46 -0.64
C LYS A 364 0.05 -11.20 -0.49
N GLY A 365 -0.58 -10.08 -0.16
CA GLY A 365 0.09 -8.82 0.11
C GLY A 365 0.70 -8.15 -1.13
N ALA A 366 0.04 -8.24 -2.28
CA ALA A 366 0.43 -7.50 -3.49
C ALA A 366 0.16 -6.01 -3.31
N LYS A 367 1.10 -5.16 -3.75
CA LYS A 367 0.92 -3.70 -3.67
C LYS A 367 0.22 -3.19 -4.93
N LEU A 368 -0.90 -2.49 -4.77
CA LEU A 368 -1.64 -1.86 -5.86
C LEU A 368 -0.94 -0.57 -6.31
N SER A 369 -0.79 -0.42 -7.62
CA SER A 369 -0.13 0.70 -8.29
C SER A 369 -1.03 1.23 -9.41
N ASP A 370 -0.88 2.52 -9.71
CA ASP A 370 -1.62 3.16 -10.81
C ASP A 370 -0.84 3.12 -12.13
N PHE A 371 0.24 2.34 -12.19
CA PHE A 371 1.04 2.23 -13.40
C PHE A 371 0.23 1.52 -14.49
N GLY A 372 -0.09 2.24 -15.56
CA GLY A 372 -0.86 1.71 -16.70
C GLY A 372 -2.35 1.53 -16.41
N GLY A 373 -2.95 2.31 -15.51
CA GLY A 373 -4.33 2.07 -15.04
C GLY A 373 -4.27 1.49 -13.64
N ARG A 374 -4.52 0.19 -13.48
CA ARG A 374 -4.22 -0.54 -12.24
C ARG A 374 -3.26 -1.67 -12.53
N SER A 375 -2.20 -1.77 -11.75
CA SER A 375 -1.24 -2.88 -11.79
C SER A 375 -0.84 -3.30 -10.39
N LEU A 376 -0.34 -4.51 -10.26
CA LEU A 376 0.14 -5.04 -8.99
C LEU A 376 1.66 -5.15 -9.01
N SER A 377 2.28 -4.93 -7.86
CA SER A 377 3.68 -5.24 -7.64
C SER A 377 3.79 -6.26 -6.52
N ALA A 378 4.30 -7.45 -6.84
CA ALA A 378 4.71 -8.43 -5.84
C ALA A 378 6.02 -7.95 -5.24
N SER A 379 5.94 -7.37 -4.05
CA SER A 379 7.10 -6.86 -3.32
C SER A 379 7.75 -7.97 -2.49
N PHE A 380 8.83 -7.64 -1.79
CA PHE A 380 9.50 -8.58 -0.88
C PHE A 380 8.64 -9.01 0.33
N SER A 381 7.58 -8.27 0.65
CA SER A 381 6.63 -8.65 1.70
C SER A 381 5.43 -9.43 1.15
N SER A 382 5.39 -9.63 -0.17
CA SER A 382 4.33 -10.41 -0.81
C SER A 382 4.69 -11.89 -0.76
N THR A 383 3.70 -12.75 -0.56
CA THR A 383 3.88 -14.21 -0.62
C THR A 383 3.24 -14.72 -1.90
N MET A 384 4.01 -15.38 -2.75
CA MET A 384 3.53 -15.97 -3.99
C MET A 384 3.39 -17.48 -3.84
N MET A 385 2.25 -18.02 -4.25
CA MET A 385 1.96 -19.46 -4.21
C MET A 385 1.51 -19.90 -5.60
N ILE A 386 2.23 -20.88 -6.16
CA ILE A 386 1.96 -21.44 -7.49
C ILE A 386 1.16 -22.73 -7.31
N ASN A 387 0.01 -22.82 -7.97
CA ASN A 387 -0.95 -23.93 -7.86
C ASN A 387 -1.23 -24.35 -6.40
N PRO A 388 -1.67 -23.41 -5.52
CA PRO A 388 -1.94 -23.74 -4.13
C PRO A 388 -3.09 -24.75 -4.02
N ASP A 389 -2.99 -25.66 -3.04
CA ASP A 389 -4.04 -26.62 -2.67
C ASP A 389 -5.12 -25.91 -1.83
N ILE A 390 -5.91 -25.06 -2.50
CA ILE A 390 -7.01 -24.31 -1.89
C ILE A 390 -8.25 -24.37 -2.80
N PRO A 391 -9.48 -24.33 -2.23
CA PRO A 391 -10.72 -24.43 -3.00
C PRO A 391 -10.84 -23.39 -4.14
N GLU A 392 -10.38 -22.16 -3.91
CA GLU A 392 -10.40 -21.06 -4.87
C GLU A 392 -9.55 -21.39 -6.11
N ALA A 393 -8.39 -22.03 -5.92
CA ALA A 393 -7.50 -22.39 -7.01
C ALA A 393 -8.09 -23.50 -7.88
N TYR A 394 -8.72 -24.51 -7.28
CA TYR A 394 -9.42 -25.57 -8.02
C TYR A 394 -10.60 -25.02 -8.84
N LYS A 395 -11.37 -24.08 -8.27
CA LYS A 395 -12.46 -23.39 -8.97
C LYS A 395 -11.95 -22.61 -10.17
N LEU A 396 -10.88 -21.82 -9.99
CA LEU A 396 -10.25 -21.03 -11.05
C LEU A 396 -9.69 -21.91 -12.17
N ARG A 397 -9.03 -23.03 -11.82
CA ARG A 397 -8.52 -24.00 -12.80
C ARG A 397 -9.64 -24.59 -13.64
N GLY A 398 -10.69 -25.10 -13.00
CA GLY A 398 -11.84 -25.68 -13.70
C GLY A 398 -12.58 -24.67 -14.58
N TRP A 399 -12.73 -23.43 -14.13
CA TRP A 399 -13.30 -22.33 -14.92
C TRP A 399 -12.45 -22.00 -16.15
N TYR A 400 -11.13 -21.90 -15.99
CA TYR A 400 -10.25 -21.56 -17.11
C TYR A 400 -10.19 -22.65 -18.17
N ASP A 401 -10.14 -23.92 -17.75
CA ASP A 401 -10.12 -25.08 -18.65
C ASP A 401 -11.42 -25.24 -19.45
N SER A 402 -12.55 -24.82 -18.89
CA SER A 402 -13.86 -24.93 -19.55
C SER A 402 -14.15 -23.76 -20.49
N GLU A 403 -14.06 -22.52 -20.00
CA GLU A 403 -14.50 -21.32 -20.75
C GLU A 403 -13.49 -20.16 -20.72
N GLY A 404 -12.73 -20.01 -19.63
CA GLY A 404 -11.85 -18.84 -19.45
C GLY A 404 -10.69 -18.75 -20.43
N HIS A 405 -10.18 -19.88 -20.94
CA HIS A 405 -9.09 -19.89 -21.92
C HIS A 405 -9.46 -19.24 -23.27
N ALA A 406 -10.74 -19.27 -23.64
CA ALA A 406 -11.25 -18.68 -24.88
C ALA A 406 -11.60 -17.19 -24.73
N MET A 407 -11.52 -16.62 -23.52
CA MET A 407 -11.85 -15.21 -23.28
C MET A 407 -10.65 -14.28 -23.54
N ASP A 408 -10.86 -13.29 -24.40
CA ASP A 408 -10.00 -12.11 -24.53
C ASP A 408 -10.31 -11.12 -23.41
N GLY A 409 -9.88 -11.46 -22.20
CA GLY A 409 -10.22 -10.67 -21.02
C GLY A 409 -9.83 -9.20 -21.11
N GLN A 410 -10.61 -8.36 -20.45
CA GLN A 410 -10.45 -6.91 -20.47
C GLN A 410 -9.35 -6.48 -19.50
N SER A 411 -8.26 -5.92 -20.02
CA SER A 411 -7.12 -5.52 -19.20
C SER A 411 -7.39 -4.27 -18.38
N LEU A 412 -7.10 -4.33 -17.08
CA LEU A 412 -7.00 -3.23 -16.13
C LEU A 412 -5.65 -2.51 -16.22
N THR A 413 -4.66 -3.20 -16.77
CA THR A 413 -3.35 -2.63 -17.05
C THR A 413 -3.18 -2.46 -18.56
N GLU A 414 -3.06 -1.23 -19.03
CA GLU A 414 -2.69 -0.95 -20.43
C GLU A 414 -1.25 -1.44 -20.68
N MET A 415 -1.11 -2.68 -21.18
CA MET A 415 0.16 -3.16 -21.71
C MET A 415 0.48 -2.43 -23.01
N LYS A 416 1.72 -1.95 -23.11
CA LYS A 416 2.29 -1.36 -24.32
C LYS A 416 2.24 -2.37 -25.47
N GLY A 417 1.25 -2.23 -26.34
CA GLY A 417 1.14 -2.98 -27.58
C GLY A 417 0.07 -2.36 -28.46
N GLY A 418 0.46 -1.38 -29.29
CA GLY A 418 -0.44 -0.75 -30.26
C GLY A 418 -1.11 0.53 -29.76
N SER A 419 -0.91 1.59 -30.52
CA SER A 419 -1.72 2.82 -30.65
C SER A 419 -2.65 3.22 -29.49
N GLY A 420 -2.34 4.36 -28.85
CA GLY A 420 -3.42 5.26 -28.41
C GLY A 420 -3.83 5.30 -26.94
N GLY A 421 -2.97 4.94 -25.99
CA GLY A 421 -3.28 5.17 -24.56
C GLY A 421 -1.99 5.07 -23.75
N GLY A 422 -1.63 6.10 -23.01
CA GLY A 422 -0.46 6.00 -22.17
C GLY A 422 -0.60 6.90 -20.99
N ASN A 423 -0.36 6.32 -19.82
CA ASN A 423 -0.08 6.95 -18.53
C ASN A 423 0.26 8.45 -18.65
N THR A 424 -0.75 9.29 -18.58
CA THR A 424 -0.59 10.72 -18.81
C THR A 424 -0.07 11.35 -17.52
N ASN A 425 1.23 11.60 -17.45
CA ASN A 425 1.85 12.46 -16.44
C ASN A 425 1.32 13.89 -16.65
N TRP A 426 0.18 14.21 -16.04
CA TRP A 426 -0.46 15.51 -16.22
C TRP A 426 0.28 16.59 -15.46
N LYS A 427 0.59 17.69 -16.15
CA LYS A 427 1.28 18.84 -15.59
C LYS A 427 0.70 20.14 -16.14
N ALA A 428 0.70 21.19 -15.31
CA ALA A 428 0.58 22.54 -15.84
C ALA A 428 1.89 22.92 -16.54
N LEU A 429 1.83 23.85 -17.50
CA LEU A 429 3.01 24.31 -18.23
C LEU A 429 4.04 24.96 -17.29
N SER A 430 3.58 25.60 -16.21
CA SER A 430 4.45 26.12 -15.14
C SER A 430 5.23 25.00 -14.44
N ASP A 431 4.59 23.87 -14.15
CA ASP A 431 5.24 22.74 -13.46
C ASP A 431 6.34 22.11 -14.33
N VAL A 432 6.11 22.04 -15.64
CA VAL A 432 7.09 21.53 -16.61
C VAL A 432 8.39 22.35 -16.57
N LYS A 433 8.27 23.68 -16.47
CA LYS A 433 9.44 24.56 -16.33
C LYS A 433 10.07 24.48 -14.94
N ASN A 434 9.27 24.53 -13.88
CA ASN A 434 9.76 24.49 -12.50
C ASN A 434 10.50 23.19 -12.16
N GLU A 435 10.03 22.06 -12.69
CA GLU A 435 10.66 20.74 -12.50
C GLU A 435 11.79 20.46 -13.50
N HIS A 436 12.10 21.39 -14.40
CA HIS A 436 13.15 21.27 -15.41
C HIS A 436 13.03 19.99 -16.26
N LEU A 437 11.80 19.67 -16.72
CA LEU A 437 11.57 18.51 -17.58
C LEU A 437 12.32 18.64 -18.92
N GLY A 438 12.92 17.54 -19.37
CA GLY A 438 13.69 17.46 -20.61
C GLY A 438 15.18 17.77 -20.46
N HIS A 439 15.64 18.16 -19.27
CA HIS A 439 17.07 18.42 -18.98
C HIS A 439 17.88 17.15 -18.67
N GLY A 440 17.23 16.01 -18.45
CA GLY A 440 17.91 14.73 -18.27
C GLY A 440 18.42 14.10 -19.56
N ASP A 441 19.22 13.04 -19.45
CA ASP A 441 19.71 12.28 -20.62
C ASP A 441 18.58 11.68 -21.46
N LYS A 442 17.44 11.41 -20.82
CA LYS A 442 16.23 10.85 -21.44
C LYS A 442 15.17 11.93 -21.63
N ALA A 443 14.39 11.79 -22.71
CA ALA A 443 13.26 12.66 -22.96
C ALA A 443 12.14 12.42 -21.94
N ASP A 444 11.52 13.49 -21.47
CA ASP A 444 10.37 13.44 -20.60
C ASP A 444 9.07 13.57 -21.38
N TYR A 445 8.00 13.01 -20.84
CA TYR A 445 6.67 13.03 -21.44
C TYR A 445 5.67 13.52 -20.40
N TYR A 446 4.77 14.40 -20.84
CA TYR A 446 3.68 14.89 -20.02
C TYR A 446 2.43 15.09 -20.87
N SER A 447 1.30 15.22 -20.18
CA SER A 447 0.05 15.68 -20.77
C SER A 447 -0.38 16.99 -20.14
N CYS A 448 -0.94 17.89 -20.94
CA CYS A 448 -1.49 19.13 -20.42
C CYS A 448 -2.78 19.48 -21.16
N LEU A 449 -3.64 20.21 -20.45
CA LEU A 449 -4.74 20.93 -21.08
C LEU A 449 -4.20 22.33 -21.38
N ALA A 450 -4.20 22.73 -22.65
CA ALA A 450 -3.73 24.06 -23.04
C ALA A 450 -4.56 24.61 -24.19
N THR A 451 -4.54 25.93 -24.32
CA THR A 451 -5.20 26.68 -25.39
C THR A 451 -4.14 27.17 -26.37
N ILE A 452 -4.41 27.02 -27.67
CA ILE A 452 -3.54 27.56 -28.72
C ILE A 452 -3.69 29.07 -28.72
N VAL A 453 -2.61 29.79 -28.44
CA VAL A 453 -2.60 31.25 -28.43
C VAL A 453 -2.13 31.81 -29.78
N TYR A 454 -1.22 31.08 -30.44
CA TYR A 454 -0.65 31.53 -31.70
C TYR A 454 -0.14 30.36 -32.54
N LEU A 455 -0.33 30.44 -33.86
CA LEU A 455 0.18 29.49 -34.85
C LEU A 455 1.08 30.21 -35.86
N ARG A 456 2.29 29.66 -36.13
CA ARG A 456 3.16 30.16 -37.20
C ARG A 456 2.75 29.55 -38.53
N LYS A 457 2.32 30.40 -39.48
CA LYS A 457 1.80 29.99 -40.79
C LYS A 457 2.85 29.96 -41.90
N GLU A 458 3.92 30.74 -41.80
CA GLU A 458 4.87 30.99 -42.89
C GLU A 458 5.60 29.71 -43.33
N ASN A 459 6.04 28.92 -42.36
CA ASN A 459 6.86 27.71 -42.54
C ASN A 459 6.16 26.42 -42.07
N CYS A 460 4.83 26.41 -42.04
CA CYS A 460 4.06 25.25 -41.55
C CYS A 460 4.01 24.08 -42.55
N LEU A 461 4.30 24.33 -43.83
CA LEU A 461 4.24 23.35 -44.92
C LEU A 461 5.59 23.20 -45.61
N TYR A 462 5.93 21.98 -46.00
CA TYR A 462 7.10 21.70 -46.83
C TYR A 462 6.80 20.61 -47.87
N GLN A 463 7.49 20.70 -49.00
CA GLN A 463 7.47 19.68 -50.05
C GLN A 463 8.36 18.51 -49.61
N ALA A 464 7.76 17.32 -49.50
CA ALA A 464 8.41 16.11 -49.01
C ALA A 464 8.50 15.03 -50.10
N CYS A 465 9.44 14.10 -49.91
CA CYS A 465 9.65 12.97 -50.81
C CYS A 465 8.38 12.12 -50.99
N PRO A 466 7.96 11.78 -52.22
CA PRO A 466 6.73 11.02 -52.46
C PRO A 466 6.83 9.53 -52.09
N SER A 467 8.04 9.00 -51.86
CA SER A 467 8.24 7.60 -51.42
C SER A 467 7.49 7.29 -50.12
N GLN A 468 6.99 6.05 -49.96
CA GLN A 468 6.17 5.66 -48.81
C GLN A 468 6.90 5.84 -47.45
N ASP A 469 8.15 5.41 -47.34
CA ASP A 469 8.92 5.47 -46.07
C ASP A 469 9.90 6.66 -45.97
N CYS A 470 9.65 7.72 -46.75
CA CYS A 470 10.48 8.92 -46.72
C CYS A 470 9.65 10.18 -46.47
N ASN A 471 10.07 10.96 -45.48
CA ASN A 471 9.47 12.25 -45.11
C ASN A 471 10.48 13.40 -45.25
N LYS A 472 11.63 13.19 -45.89
CA LYS A 472 12.65 14.22 -46.05
C LYS A 472 12.16 15.29 -47.04
N LYS A 473 12.45 16.56 -46.73
CA LYS A 473 12.21 17.69 -47.64
C LYS A 473 12.95 17.45 -48.96
N VAL A 474 12.30 17.74 -50.08
CA VAL A 474 12.90 17.69 -51.42
C VAL A 474 13.44 19.06 -51.82
N VAL A 475 14.44 19.06 -52.70
CA VAL A 475 15.01 20.27 -53.32
C VAL A 475 14.52 20.34 -54.76
N ASP A 476 13.92 21.47 -55.13
CA ASP A 476 13.53 21.76 -56.51
C ASP A 476 14.78 21.99 -57.37
N GLN A 477 14.92 21.21 -58.44
CA GLN A 477 16.03 21.32 -59.39
C GLN A 477 15.78 22.36 -60.49
N HIS A 478 14.63 23.04 -60.47
CA HIS A 478 14.21 24.06 -61.45
C HIS A 478 14.10 23.52 -62.89
N ASN A 479 14.00 22.20 -63.05
CA ASN A 479 13.84 21.49 -64.32
C ASN A 479 12.55 20.64 -64.35
N GLY A 480 11.65 20.87 -63.38
CA GLY A 480 10.43 20.07 -63.18
C GLY A 480 10.63 18.81 -62.34
N MET A 481 11.84 18.57 -61.81
CA MET A 481 12.16 17.43 -60.95
C MET A 481 12.54 17.88 -59.53
N PHE A 482 12.19 17.03 -58.55
CA PHE A 482 12.44 17.23 -57.13
C PHE A 482 13.41 16.17 -56.62
N ARG A 483 14.56 16.59 -56.09
CA ARG A 483 15.58 15.67 -55.58
C ARG A 483 15.41 15.43 -54.08
N CYS A 484 15.42 14.17 -53.67
CA CYS A 484 15.46 13.77 -52.27
C CYS A 484 16.86 13.27 -51.90
N GLU A 485 17.58 13.97 -51.02
CA GLU A 485 18.92 13.56 -50.57
C GLU A 485 18.93 12.26 -49.77
N LYS A 486 17.85 11.93 -49.04
CA LYS A 486 17.78 10.69 -48.25
C LYS A 486 17.63 9.45 -49.15
N CYS A 487 16.86 9.57 -50.22
CA CYS A 487 16.61 8.46 -51.15
C CYS A 487 17.59 8.45 -52.33
N ASP A 488 18.38 9.52 -52.46
CA ASP A 488 19.23 9.83 -53.61
C ASP A 488 18.53 9.60 -54.95
N LYS A 489 17.30 10.15 -55.05
CA LYS A 489 16.42 9.98 -56.21
C LYS A 489 15.72 11.28 -56.56
N GLU A 490 15.38 11.40 -57.84
CA GLU A 490 14.62 12.50 -58.40
C GLU A 490 13.20 12.05 -58.74
N PHE A 491 12.23 12.92 -58.45
CA PHE A 491 10.82 12.64 -58.63
C PHE A 491 10.16 13.77 -59.44
N PRO A 492 9.20 13.45 -60.32
CA PRO A 492 8.44 14.48 -61.05
C PRO A 492 7.38 15.18 -60.17
N ASN A 493 7.22 14.74 -58.92
CA ASN A 493 6.22 15.24 -57.99
C ASN A 493 6.73 15.21 -56.53
N PHE A 494 5.93 15.77 -55.64
CA PHE A 494 6.17 15.78 -54.20
C PHE A 494 4.85 15.62 -53.43
N LYS A 495 4.95 15.38 -52.12
CA LYS A 495 3.79 15.40 -51.20
C LYS A 495 3.94 16.55 -50.21
N TYR A 496 2.87 17.29 -49.95
CA TYR A 496 2.87 18.30 -48.89
C TYR A 496 2.84 17.63 -47.52
N ARG A 497 3.68 18.13 -46.60
CA ARG A 497 3.67 17.70 -45.20
C ARG A 497 3.69 18.91 -44.26
N LEU A 498 3.11 18.71 -43.07
CA LEU A 498 3.01 19.74 -42.04
C LEU A 498 4.11 19.62 -40.98
N ILE A 499 4.65 20.78 -40.59
CA ILE A 499 5.47 21.00 -39.39
C ILE A 499 4.95 22.30 -38.77
N LEU A 500 3.88 22.19 -37.99
CA LEU A 500 3.23 23.32 -37.38
C LEU A 500 3.97 23.72 -36.10
N SER A 501 4.28 25.01 -35.96
CA SER A 501 4.81 25.57 -34.72
C SER A 501 3.71 26.38 -34.03
N ALA A 502 3.31 25.92 -32.86
CA ALA A 502 2.22 26.49 -32.07
C ALA A 502 2.75 27.01 -30.73
N ASN A 503 2.22 28.13 -30.26
CA ASN A 503 2.37 28.58 -28.89
C ASN A 503 1.10 28.20 -28.13
N ILE A 504 1.24 27.34 -27.13
CA ILE A 504 0.14 26.89 -26.27
C ILE A 504 0.29 27.52 -24.89
N ALA A 505 -0.81 27.88 -24.26
CA ALA A 505 -0.82 28.44 -22.92
C ALA A 505 -1.90 27.81 -22.03
N ASP A 506 -1.60 27.76 -20.74
CA ASP A 506 -2.56 27.47 -19.69
C ASP A 506 -2.59 28.61 -18.67
N PHE A 507 -3.16 28.38 -17.49
CA PHE A 507 -3.25 29.40 -16.45
C PHE A 507 -1.89 29.77 -15.83
N GLY A 508 -0.89 28.89 -15.95
CA GLY A 508 0.39 29.02 -15.27
C GLY A 508 1.50 29.54 -16.16
N ASP A 509 1.52 29.14 -17.44
CA ASP A 509 2.58 29.56 -18.37
C ASP A 509 2.19 29.34 -19.85
N ASN A 510 3.11 29.67 -20.76
CA ASN A 510 3.07 29.30 -22.17
C ASN A 510 4.30 28.50 -22.60
N GLN A 511 4.16 27.77 -23.72
CA GLN A 511 5.20 26.93 -24.29
C GLN A 511 5.05 26.86 -25.81
N TRP A 512 6.16 27.04 -26.52
CA TRP A 512 6.25 26.73 -27.95
C TRP A 512 6.40 25.24 -28.16
N VAL A 513 5.57 24.68 -29.03
CA VAL A 513 5.55 23.26 -29.38
C VAL A 513 5.60 23.07 -30.90
N THR A 514 6.16 21.93 -31.31
CA THR A 514 6.15 21.48 -32.71
C THR A 514 5.16 20.33 -32.88
N CYS A 515 4.22 20.48 -33.79
CA CYS A 515 3.25 19.46 -34.20
C CYS A 515 3.61 18.96 -35.60
N PHE A 516 3.79 17.65 -35.74
CA PHE A 516 4.01 17.01 -37.03
C PHE A 516 2.67 16.65 -37.68
N GLN A 517 2.71 16.17 -38.93
CA GLN A 517 1.56 15.79 -39.76
C GLN A 517 0.24 15.52 -38.99
N GLU A 518 0.14 14.40 -38.28
CA GLU A 518 -1.10 13.95 -37.65
C GLU A 518 -1.64 14.94 -36.61
N SER A 519 -0.78 15.43 -35.70
CA SER A 519 -1.19 16.40 -34.70
C SER A 519 -1.48 17.78 -35.27
N ALA A 520 -0.79 18.18 -36.36
CA ALA A 520 -1.07 19.43 -37.06
C ALA A 520 -2.41 19.38 -37.83
N GLU A 521 -2.70 18.28 -38.52
CA GLU A 521 -4.00 18.09 -39.22
C GLU A 521 -5.15 18.02 -38.22
N ALA A 522 -4.95 17.40 -37.05
CA ALA A 522 -5.94 17.38 -35.98
C ALA A 522 -6.26 18.78 -35.43
N ILE A 523 -5.25 19.66 -35.33
CA ILE A 523 -5.43 21.06 -34.88
C ILE A 523 -6.11 21.91 -35.96
N LEU A 524 -5.68 21.78 -37.21
CA LEU A 524 -6.17 22.61 -38.32
C LEU A 524 -7.48 22.09 -38.93
N GLY A 525 -7.87 20.85 -38.63
CA GLY A 525 -9.07 20.21 -39.18
C GLY A 525 -9.01 19.91 -40.68
N GLN A 526 -7.84 20.05 -41.31
CA GLN A 526 -7.63 19.92 -42.75
C GLN A 526 -6.33 19.16 -43.04
N ASN A 527 -6.31 18.39 -44.13
CA ASN A 527 -5.14 17.62 -44.52
C ASN A 527 -4.06 18.50 -45.21
N ALA A 528 -2.81 18.05 -45.17
CA ALA A 528 -1.67 18.83 -45.69
C ALA A 528 -1.74 19.06 -47.22
N ALA A 529 -2.32 18.14 -47.98
CA ALA A 529 -2.43 18.26 -49.44
C ALA A 529 -3.37 19.41 -49.82
N TYR A 530 -4.54 19.48 -49.17
CA TYR A 530 -5.51 20.54 -49.35
C TYR A 530 -4.93 21.90 -48.91
N LEU A 531 -4.28 21.96 -47.75
CA LEU A 531 -3.64 23.20 -47.27
C LEU A 531 -2.53 23.70 -48.21
N GLY A 532 -1.76 22.79 -48.81
CA GLY A 532 -0.75 23.15 -49.80
C GLY A 532 -1.35 23.76 -51.07
N GLN A 533 -2.42 23.16 -51.59
CA GLN A 533 -3.16 23.72 -52.74
C GLN A 533 -3.81 25.06 -52.40
N LEU A 534 -4.39 25.18 -51.21
CA LEU A 534 -5.07 26.40 -50.77
C LEU A 534 -4.09 27.56 -50.60
N LYS A 535 -2.87 27.29 -50.09
CA LYS A 535 -1.81 28.30 -49.97
C LYS A 535 -1.43 28.94 -51.31
N GLU A 536 -1.49 28.18 -52.41
CA GLU A 536 -1.19 28.67 -53.76
C GLU A 536 -2.40 29.30 -54.47
N SER A 537 -3.60 28.77 -54.22
CA SER A 537 -4.81 29.16 -54.96
C SER A 537 -5.66 30.23 -54.28
N ASN A 538 -5.68 30.27 -52.95
CA ASN A 538 -6.51 31.19 -52.15
C ASN A 538 -5.91 31.43 -50.75
N GLU A 539 -4.98 32.37 -50.67
CA GLU A 539 -4.28 32.73 -49.44
C GLU A 539 -5.22 33.22 -48.33
N ALA A 540 -6.31 33.90 -48.67
CA ALA A 540 -7.29 34.39 -47.68
C ALA A 540 -8.01 33.23 -46.95
N ALA A 541 -8.44 32.22 -47.71
CA ALA A 541 -9.04 31.01 -47.12
C ALA A 541 -8.03 30.19 -46.32
N PHE A 542 -6.76 30.18 -46.75
CA PHE A 542 -5.68 29.57 -45.97
C PHE A 542 -5.52 30.27 -44.61
N ASP A 543 -5.48 31.61 -44.60
CA ASP A 543 -5.37 32.38 -43.37
C ASP A 543 -6.57 32.19 -42.42
N GLU A 544 -7.78 32.06 -42.97
CA GLU A 544 -8.99 31.82 -42.18
C GLU A 544 -8.91 30.52 -41.37
N ILE A 545 -8.35 29.44 -41.95
CA ILE A 545 -8.17 28.16 -41.24
C ILE A 545 -7.28 28.33 -40.00
N PHE A 546 -6.20 29.10 -40.09
CA PHE A 546 -5.31 29.36 -38.96
C PHE A 546 -5.97 30.26 -37.91
N GLN A 547 -6.80 31.22 -38.34
CA GLN A 547 -7.58 32.04 -37.41
C GLN A 547 -8.62 31.19 -36.65
N GLN A 548 -9.34 30.30 -37.35
CA GLN A 548 -10.32 29.41 -36.73
C GLN A 548 -9.68 28.39 -35.77
N ALA A 549 -8.43 27.98 -36.01
CA ALA A 549 -7.69 27.06 -35.15
C ALA A 549 -7.15 27.73 -33.87
N ASN A 550 -6.94 29.05 -33.87
CA ASN A 550 -6.51 29.79 -32.68
C ASN A 550 -7.60 29.79 -31.59
N PHE A 551 -7.17 29.89 -30.34
CA PHE A 551 -8.00 29.91 -29.13
C PHE A 551 -8.85 28.66 -28.88
N ASN A 552 -8.59 27.58 -29.62
CA ASN A 552 -9.13 26.26 -29.30
C ASN A 552 -8.26 25.57 -28.23
N THR A 553 -8.94 24.93 -27.29
CA THR A 553 -8.33 24.16 -26.20
C THR A 553 -8.27 22.69 -26.55
N PHE A 554 -7.12 22.06 -26.30
CA PHE A 554 -6.91 20.64 -26.53
C PHE A 554 -6.18 20.00 -25.35
N VAL A 555 -6.26 18.67 -25.30
CA VAL A 555 -5.37 17.85 -24.49
C VAL A 555 -4.15 17.48 -25.34
N PHE A 556 -2.99 17.98 -24.93
CA PHE A 556 -1.73 17.71 -25.60
C PHE A 556 -0.97 16.60 -24.87
N ARG A 557 -0.41 15.67 -25.61
CA ARG A 557 0.63 14.76 -25.12
C ARG A 557 1.97 15.22 -25.69
N THR A 558 2.84 15.72 -24.82
CA THR A 558 4.05 16.41 -25.22
C THR A 558 5.29 15.66 -24.75
N ARG A 559 6.25 15.52 -25.66
CA ARG A 559 7.61 15.06 -25.38
C ARG A 559 8.52 16.26 -25.29
N VAL A 560 9.31 16.37 -24.23
CA VAL A 560 10.34 17.42 -24.07
C VAL A 560 11.72 16.79 -23.95
N LYS A 561 12.68 17.36 -24.67
CA LYS A 561 14.09 16.97 -24.62
C LYS A 561 14.97 18.17 -24.90
N LEU A 562 16.08 18.30 -24.18
CA LEU A 562 17.16 19.21 -24.54
C LEU A 562 17.79 18.76 -25.86
N GLU A 563 17.77 19.64 -26.86
CA GLU A 563 18.54 19.47 -28.10
C GLU A 563 19.64 20.53 -28.14
N THR A 564 20.86 20.10 -28.44
CA THR A 564 22.00 21.00 -28.68
C THR A 564 22.18 21.11 -30.19
N TYR A 565 22.07 22.34 -30.71
CA TYR A 565 22.27 22.63 -32.12
C TYR A 565 23.17 23.86 -32.26
N ASN A 566 24.27 23.74 -33.03
CA ASN A 566 25.29 24.79 -33.15
C ASN A 566 25.75 25.37 -31.80
N ASP A 567 26.11 24.48 -30.86
CA ASP A 567 26.56 24.80 -29.50
C ASP A 567 25.55 25.54 -28.60
N GLU A 568 24.30 25.74 -29.05
CA GLU A 568 23.22 26.29 -28.25
C GLU A 568 22.26 25.16 -27.82
N SER A 569 22.06 25.03 -26.50
CA SER A 569 21.14 24.03 -25.94
C SER A 569 19.77 24.65 -25.73
N ARG A 570 18.74 24.09 -26.37
CA ARG A 570 17.35 24.54 -26.23
C ARG A 570 16.43 23.35 -25.94
N ILE A 571 15.49 23.56 -25.03
CA ILE A 571 14.44 22.57 -24.77
C ILE A 571 13.50 22.56 -25.97
N LYS A 572 13.33 21.39 -26.58
CA LYS A 572 12.38 21.19 -27.68
C LYS A 572 11.18 20.40 -27.19
N ALA A 573 10.02 21.02 -27.28
CA ALA A 573 8.73 20.40 -27.01
C ALA A 573 8.09 19.92 -28.33
N THR A 574 7.83 18.63 -28.43
CA THR A 574 7.19 17.99 -29.59
C THR A 574 5.87 17.37 -29.17
N VAL A 575 4.80 17.73 -29.86
CA VAL A 575 3.47 17.15 -29.64
C VAL A 575 3.43 15.78 -30.30
N MET A 576 3.21 14.76 -29.47
CA MET A 576 3.06 13.37 -29.91
C MET A 576 1.63 13.04 -30.29
N ASP A 577 0.66 13.65 -29.60
CA ASP A 577 -0.76 13.40 -29.78
C ASP A 577 -1.57 14.62 -29.30
N VAL A 578 -2.70 14.88 -29.96
CA VAL A 578 -3.65 15.96 -29.65
C VAL A 578 -5.06 15.40 -29.70
N LYS A 579 -5.83 15.64 -28.63
CA LYS A 579 -7.22 15.23 -28.54
C LYS A 579 -8.11 16.41 -28.15
N PRO A 580 -9.36 16.45 -28.64
CA PRO A 580 -10.35 17.39 -28.13
C PRO A 580 -10.59 17.14 -26.63
N VAL A 581 -11.03 18.17 -25.92
CA VAL A 581 -11.26 18.10 -24.48
C VAL A 581 -12.55 17.34 -24.19
N ASP A 582 -12.46 16.22 -23.46
CA ASP A 582 -13.63 15.65 -22.80
C ASP A 582 -13.88 16.41 -21.49
N HIS A 583 -14.82 17.35 -21.53
CA HIS A 583 -15.17 18.16 -20.37
C HIS A 583 -15.68 17.33 -19.19
N LYS A 584 -16.36 16.19 -19.42
CA LYS A 584 -16.90 15.35 -18.34
C LYS A 584 -15.75 14.67 -17.59
N ASP A 585 -14.79 14.11 -18.32
CA ASP A 585 -13.62 13.48 -17.72
C ASP A 585 -12.72 14.51 -17.03
N TYR A 586 -12.48 15.65 -17.69
CA TYR A 586 -11.66 16.72 -17.12
C TYR A 586 -12.30 17.34 -15.86
N CYS A 587 -13.62 17.52 -15.81
CA CYS A 587 -14.31 17.98 -14.61
C CYS A 587 -14.15 17.01 -13.43
N LYS A 588 -14.24 15.69 -13.65
CA LYS A 588 -13.97 14.70 -12.59
C LYS A 588 -12.56 14.85 -12.03
N ARG A 589 -11.58 15.05 -12.92
CA ARG A 589 -10.19 15.30 -12.55
C ARG A 589 -10.03 16.57 -11.71
N LEU A 590 -10.64 17.67 -12.12
CA LEU A 590 -10.62 18.93 -11.36
C LEU A 590 -11.23 18.74 -9.96
N ILE A 591 -12.37 18.06 -9.85
CA ILE A 591 -13.01 17.78 -8.55
C ILE A 591 -12.06 16.98 -7.65
N MET A 592 -11.39 15.96 -8.17
CA MET A 592 -10.41 15.18 -7.41
C MET A 592 -9.24 16.05 -6.93
N ASN A 593 -8.70 16.91 -7.79
CA ASN A 593 -7.60 17.81 -7.44
C ASN A 593 -8.02 18.83 -6.36
N ILE A 594 -9.21 19.44 -6.50
CA ILE A 594 -9.75 20.38 -5.51
C ILE A 594 -9.92 19.70 -4.16
N ARG A 595 -10.49 18.48 -4.12
CA ARG A 595 -10.63 17.71 -2.87
C ARG A 595 -9.28 17.40 -2.22
N LYS A 596 -8.28 17.04 -3.02
CA LYS A 596 -6.93 16.75 -2.54
C LYS A 596 -6.28 17.99 -1.92
N MET A 597 -6.43 19.16 -2.54
CA MET A 597 -5.91 20.41 -1.99
C MET A 597 -6.68 20.87 -0.75
N ALA A 598 -7.98 20.58 -0.65
CA ALA A 598 -8.78 20.91 0.53
C ALA A 598 -8.51 20.00 1.74
N ALA A 599 -7.88 18.84 1.52
CA ALA A 599 -7.49 17.89 2.57
C ALA A 599 -6.04 18.09 3.07
N GLN A 600 -5.29 19.02 2.46
CA GLN A 600 -3.99 19.51 2.93
C GLN A 600 -4.19 20.77 3.76
#